data_AF-W4FCD7-F1
#
_entry.id   AF-W4FCD7-F1
#
_cell.length_a   1.000
_cell.length_b   1.000
_cell.length_c   1.000
_cell.angle_alpha   90.00
_cell.angle_beta   90.00
_cell.angle_gamma   90.00
#
_symmetry.space_group_name_H-M   'P 1'
#
loop_
_entity.id
_entity.type
_entity.pdbx_description
1 polymer ?
#
loop_
_entity_poly.entity_id
_entity_poly.type
_entity_poly.pdbx_seq_one_letter_code
_entity_poly.pdbx_strand_id
1 'polypeptide(L)'
;MVKIIVAVLSVGVASAFGTISEFPIELTSLMDQTVDPCTDFFSYSCGTWYTNTPLHANQSTTDATYAVIEAAAYKLVEKLVDAKLPKLTEFYDA
;
A
#
# COMPACT_ATOMS: atom_id res chain seq x y z
N MET A 1 -36.50 10.63 -47.69
CA MET A 1 -36.57 9.76 -46.49
C MET A 1 -35.14 9.44 -46.10
N VAL A 2 -34.70 9.98 -44.96
CA VAL A 2 -33.29 10.09 -44.56
C VAL A 2 -32.78 8.73 -44.07
N LYS A 3 -31.69 8.24 -44.68
CA LYS A 3 -30.94 7.06 -44.20
C LYS A 3 -29.98 7.53 -43.11
N ILE A 4 -30.34 7.28 -41.85
CA ILE A 4 -29.46 7.54 -40.71
C ILE A 4 -28.43 6.41 -40.67
N ILE A 5 -27.22 6.71 -41.12
CA ILE A 5 -26.06 5.85 -40.91
C ILE A 5 -25.62 6.11 -39.48
N VAL A 6 -25.93 5.18 -38.58
CA VAL A 6 -25.40 5.18 -37.21
C VAL A 6 -23.92 4.84 -37.31
N ALA A 7 -23.07 5.86 -37.26
CA ALA A 7 -21.66 5.68 -37.04
C ALA A 7 -21.47 5.16 -35.61
N VAL A 8 -21.10 3.88 -35.49
CA VAL A 8 -20.69 3.27 -34.23
C VAL A 8 -19.38 3.95 -33.81
N LEU A 9 -19.46 4.86 -32.85
CA LEU A 9 -18.31 5.57 -32.30
C LEU A 9 -17.53 4.61 -31.39
N SER A 10 -16.36 4.21 -31.88
CA SER A 10 -15.14 3.82 -31.15
C SER A 10 -15.30 2.98 -29.88
N VAL A 11 -15.29 1.64 -30.05
CA VAL A 11 -14.70 0.77 -29.02
C VAL A 11 -13.19 0.92 -29.13
N GLY A 12 -12.54 1.44 -28.09
CA GLY A 12 -11.09 1.38 -27.98
C GLY A 12 -10.43 2.64 -27.43
N VAL A 13 -10.78 3.04 -26.20
CA VAL A 13 -9.73 3.55 -25.33
C VAL A 13 -9.05 2.32 -24.75
N ALA A 14 -8.12 1.73 -25.49
CA ALA A 14 -7.12 0.87 -24.86
C ALA A 14 -6.33 1.81 -23.94
N SER A 15 -6.54 1.66 -22.63
CA SER A 15 -5.81 2.42 -21.63
C SER A 15 -4.31 2.29 -21.90
N ALA A 16 -3.61 3.41 -22.01
CA ALA A 16 -2.15 3.44 -22.17
C ALA A 16 -1.38 2.85 -20.97
N PHE A 17 -2.11 2.43 -19.94
CA PHE A 17 -1.63 1.59 -18.86
C PHE A 17 -1.72 0.15 -19.35
N GLY A 18 -0.58 -0.48 -19.62
CA GLY A 18 -0.53 -1.91 -19.96
C GLY A 18 -1.36 -2.75 -18.99
N THR A 19 -1.76 -3.95 -19.42
CA THR A 19 -2.58 -4.85 -18.60
C THR A 19 -1.79 -5.32 -17.38
N ILE A 20 -1.82 -4.57 -16.28
CA ILE A 20 -1.54 -5.11 -14.95
C ILE A 20 -2.74 -6.00 -14.65
N SER A 21 -2.65 -7.27 -15.05
CA SER A 21 -3.72 -8.23 -14.82
C SER A 21 -3.77 -8.71 -13.38
N GLU A 22 -2.70 -8.48 -12.60
CA GLU A 22 -2.57 -9.02 -11.25
C GLU A 22 -1.73 -8.12 -10.36
N PHE A 23 -2.09 -8.07 -9.08
CA PHE A 23 -1.36 -7.33 -8.06
C PHE A 23 -0.13 -8.12 -7.59
N PRO A 24 0.93 -7.44 -7.12
CA PRO A 24 2.06 -8.11 -6.48
C PRO A 24 1.62 -8.93 -5.25
N ILE A 25 2.32 -10.02 -4.98
CA ILE A 25 2.03 -10.94 -3.86
C ILE A 25 1.92 -10.18 -2.53
N GLU A 26 2.85 -9.25 -2.28
CA GLU A 26 2.86 -8.40 -1.09
C GLU A 26 1.52 -7.68 -0.88
N LEU A 27 0.94 -7.12 -1.96
CA LEU A 27 -0.35 -6.44 -1.88
C LEU A 27 -1.48 -7.46 -1.66
N THR A 28 -1.51 -8.54 -2.44
CA THR A 28 -2.57 -9.56 -2.29
C THR A 28 -2.57 -10.24 -0.92
N SER A 29 -1.42 -10.30 -0.23
CA SER A 29 -1.31 -10.87 1.11
C SER A 29 -2.01 -10.06 2.21
N LEU A 30 -2.27 -8.77 1.95
CA LEU A 30 -2.95 -7.86 2.87
C LEU A 30 -4.48 -7.85 2.64
N MET A 31 -4.90 -8.27 1.45
CA MET A 31 -6.29 -8.26 0.99
C MET A 31 -7.10 -9.44 1.54
N ASP A 32 -8.41 -9.25 1.68
CA ASP A 32 -9.38 -10.33 1.82
C ASP A 32 -10.23 -10.41 0.54
N GLN A 33 -9.77 -11.23 -0.42
CA GLN A 33 -10.42 -11.38 -1.72
C GLN A 33 -11.77 -12.11 -1.66
N THR A 34 -12.22 -12.56 -0.49
CA THR A 34 -13.55 -13.16 -0.31
C THR A 34 -14.65 -12.10 -0.16
N VAL A 35 -14.27 -10.86 0.14
CA VAL A 35 -15.18 -9.71 0.28
C VAL A 35 -15.46 -9.09 -1.09
N ASP A 36 -16.71 -8.72 -1.36
CA ASP A 36 -17.05 -7.96 -2.57
C ASP A 36 -16.51 -6.51 -2.48
N PRO A 37 -15.58 -6.09 -3.37
CA PRO A 37 -15.03 -4.74 -3.35
C PRO A 37 -16.05 -3.63 -3.62
N CYS A 38 -17.16 -3.95 -4.30
CA CYS A 38 -18.23 -2.96 -4.56
C CYS A 38 -19.05 -2.67 -3.31
N THR A 39 -19.00 -3.55 -2.32
CA THR A 39 -19.79 -3.47 -1.08
C THR A 39 -18.94 -2.97 0.09
N ASP A 40 -17.72 -3.50 0.27
CA ASP A 40 -16.77 -3.05 1.29
C ASP A 40 -15.34 -3.12 0.76
N PHE A 41 -14.93 -2.02 0.12
CA PHE A 41 -13.59 -1.92 -0.45
C PHE A 41 -12.49 -1.94 0.62
N PHE A 42 -12.76 -1.48 1.84
CA PHE A 42 -11.76 -1.49 2.91
C PHE A 42 -11.46 -2.92 3.35
N SER A 43 -12.49 -3.71 3.66
CA SER A 43 -12.31 -5.12 4.04
C SER A 43 -11.72 -5.93 2.88
N TYR A 44 -12.13 -5.69 1.64
CA TYR A 44 -11.50 -6.32 0.49
C TYR A 44 -10.00 -6.01 0.37
N SER A 45 -9.62 -4.74 0.50
CA SER A 45 -8.23 -4.31 0.28
C SER A 45 -7.30 -4.59 1.46
N CYS A 46 -7.81 -4.59 2.70
CA CYS A 46 -7.01 -4.62 3.93
C CYS A 46 -7.45 -5.67 4.95
N GLY A 47 -8.47 -6.48 4.68
CA GLY A 47 -9.13 -7.33 5.68
C GLY A 47 -8.22 -8.35 6.36
N THR A 48 -7.32 -8.97 5.59
CA THR A 48 -6.31 -9.89 6.14
C THR A 48 -5.32 -9.16 7.04
N TRP A 49 -4.85 -7.98 6.63
CA TRP A 49 -3.99 -7.15 7.47
C TRP A 49 -4.68 -6.71 8.76
N TYR A 50 -5.92 -6.22 8.65
CA TYR A 50 -6.71 -5.71 9.78
C TYR A 50 -6.93 -6.81 10.84
N THR A 51 -7.22 -8.03 10.39
CA THR A 51 -7.43 -9.19 11.28
C THR A 51 -6.13 -9.62 11.98
N ASN A 52 -5.00 -9.55 11.27
CA ASN A 52 -3.71 -10.06 11.77
C ASN A 52 -2.86 -9.01 12.51
N THR A 53 -3.28 -7.73 12.51
CA THR A 53 -2.52 -6.63 13.11
C THR A 53 -3.28 -6.01 14.28
N PRO A 54 -3.31 -6.67 15.45
CA PRO A 54 -3.94 -6.09 16.63
C PRO A 54 -3.19 -4.84 17.10
N LEU A 55 -3.95 -3.82 17.52
CA LEU A 55 -3.40 -2.65 18.20
C LEU A 55 -2.71 -3.08 19.51
N HIS A 56 -1.44 -2.73 19.66
CA HIS A 56 -0.75 -2.94 20.93
C HIS A 56 -1.26 -1.94 21.98
N ALA A 57 -1.24 -2.31 23.27
CA ALA A 57 -1.86 -1.53 24.35
C ALA A 57 -1.33 -0.10 24.52
N ASN A 58 -0.15 0.20 23.97
CA ASN A 58 0.49 1.52 23.98
C ASN A 58 0.27 2.33 22.70
N GLN A 59 -0.53 1.84 21.75
CA GLN A 59 -0.79 2.49 20.47
C GLN A 59 -2.26 2.89 20.37
N SER A 60 -2.52 4.13 20.00
CA SER A 60 -3.89 4.62 19.71
C SER A 60 -4.33 4.33 18.28
N THR A 61 -3.37 4.08 17.37
CA THR A 61 -3.59 3.84 15.95
C THR A 61 -2.54 2.86 15.40
N THR A 62 -2.88 2.14 14.34
CA THR A 62 -1.97 1.29 13.56
C THR A 62 -2.16 1.62 12.07
N ASP A 63 -1.09 1.50 11.29
CA ASP A 63 -1.08 1.82 9.86
C ASP A 63 -0.20 0.80 9.11
N ALA A 64 -0.77 0.16 8.09
CA ALA A 64 -0.08 -0.87 7.31
C ALA A 64 1.12 -0.31 6.53
N THR A 65 0.98 0.92 6.03
CA THR A 65 1.94 1.53 5.10
C THR A 65 3.05 2.24 5.86
N TYR A 66 2.68 3.09 6.81
CA TYR A 66 3.62 3.89 7.59
C TYR A 66 4.49 3.00 8.48
N ALA A 67 3.95 1.94 9.08
CA ALA A 67 4.72 1.04 9.92
C ALA A 67 5.90 0.40 9.18
N VAL A 68 5.71 0.02 7.91
CA VAL A 68 6.78 -0.57 7.08
C VAL A 68 7.86 0.46 6.77
N ILE A 69 7.47 1.69 6.41
CA ILE A 69 8.40 2.78 6.09
C ILE A 69 9.19 3.19 7.33
N GLU A 70 8.49 3.37 8.45
CA GLU A 70 9.07 3.76 9.73
C GLU A 70 10.05 2.69 10.22
N ALA A 71 9.70 1.41 10.17
CA ALA A 71 10.61 0.32 10.54
C ALA A 71 11.87 0.29 9.66
N ALA A 72 11.75 0.57 8.36
CA ALA A 72 12.90 0.66 7.46
C ALA A 72 13.77 1.89 7.78
N ALA A 73 13.16 3.03 8.09
CA ALA A 73 13.86 4.24 8.49
C ALA A 73 14.62 4.05 9.82
N TYR A 74 14.00 3.44 10.83
CA TYR A 74 14.66 3.15 12.10
C TYR A 74 15.87 2.23 11.93
N LYS A 75 15.76 1.18 11.11
CA LYS A 75 16.91 0.31 10.78
C LYS A 75 18.07 1.08 10.12
N LEU A 76 17.76 2.11 9.33
CA LEU A 76 18.80 2.96 8.75
C LEU A 76 19.44 3.87 9.81
N VAL A 77 18.63 4.47 10.67
CA VAL A 77 19.12 5.31 11.78
C VAL A 77 20.00 4.50 12.73
N GLU A 78 19.58 3.30 13.13
CA GLU A 78 20.38 2.38 13.95
C GLU A 78 21.76 2.13 13.35
N LYS A 79 21.82 1.80 12.05
CA LYS A 79 23.10 1.61 11.35
C LYS A 79 23.99 2.85 11.37
N LEU A 80 23.40 4.05 11.27
CA LEU A 80 24.16 5.31 11.30
C LEU A 80 24.67 5.64 12.71
N VAL A 81 23.88 5.33 13.74
CA VAL A 81 24.29 5.46 15.14
C VAL A 81 25.41 4.47 15.46
N ASP A 82 25.26 3.20 15.07
CA ASP A 82 26.27 2.15 15.26
C ASP A 82 27.59 2.44 14.54
N ALA A 83 27.53 3.17 13.42
CA ALA A 83 28.72 3.63 12.71
C ALA A 83 29.53 4.70 13.47
N LYS A 84 29.04 5.19 14.62
CA LYS A 84 29.69 6.17 15.51
C LYS A 84 30.22 7.41 14.78
N LEU A 85 29.39 7.96 13.89
CA LEU A 85 29.74 9.18 13.17
C LEU A 85 29.93 10.35 14.15
N PRO A 86 31.03 11.13 14.08
CA PRO A 86 31.45 12.01 15.17
C PRO A 86 30.37 12.96 15.72
N LYS A 87 29.56 13.56 14.84
CA LYS A 87 28.47 14.48 15.22
C LYS A 87 27.23 13.78 15.76
N LEU A 88 26.97 12.56 15.32
CA LEU A 88 25.87 11.73 15.83
C LEU A 88 26.23 11.19 17.21
N THR A 89 27.44 10.67 17.39
CA THR A 89 27.95 10.22 18.69
C THR A 89 27.91 11.33 19.73
N GLU A 90 28.34 12.55 19.39
CA GLU A 90 28.24 13.72 20.28
C GLU A 90 26.81 14.01 20.76
N PHE A 91 25.80 13.74 19.93
CA PHE A 91 24.39 13.97 20.27
C PHE A 91 23.74 12.78 20.99
N TYR A 92 24.03 11.55 20.56
CA TYR A 92 23.38 10.33 21.06
C TYR A 92 24.04 9.76 22.32
N ASP A 93 25.33 10.00 22.55
CA ASP A 93 26.06 9.51 23.74
C ASP A 93 26.11 10.56 24.88
N ALA A 94 25.53 11.75 24.68
CA ALA A 94 25.44 12.81 25.69
C ALA A 94 24.41 12.48 26.79
#